data_AF-A4WMM3-F1
#
_entry.id   AF-A4WMM3-F1
#
_cell.length_a   1.000
_cell.length_b   1.000
_cell.length_c   1.000
_cell.angle_alpha   90.00
_cell.angle_beta   90.00
_cell.angle_gamma   90.00
#
_symmetry.space_group_name_H-M   'P 1'
#
loop_
_entity.id
_entity.type
_entity.pdbx_description
1 polymer ?
#
loop_
_entity_poly.entity_id
_entity_poly.type
_entity_poly.pdbx_seq_one_letter_code
_entity_poly.pdbx_strand_id
1 'polypeptide(L)'
;MKWLYFTYVIYWSAVITAVLFTLAGYPLIPPEEFKKAINETAQTPYEQRLAQTVAEFALVAAFSYPALIYASVAYGVVTAAAAEAMGLGYAMISAAVYHLVLLIMEETAKWHPVAQKLAKRGRIDLRRYLLWTALLLSLAGVLSL
;
A
#
# COMPACT_ATOMS: atom_id res chain seq x y z
N MET A 1 16.03 -3.94 -6.94
CA MET A 1 16.78 -3.99 -5.66
C MET A 1 16.89 -2.62 -4.99
N LYS A 2 17.29 -1.53 -5.67
CA LYS A 2 17.32 -0.20 -5.01
C LYS A 2 15.93 0.36 -4.63
N TRP A 3 14.89 0.08 -5.42
CA TRP A 3 13.53 0.59 -5.18
C TRP A 3 12.78 -0.16 -4.06
N LEU A 4 12.84 -1.51 -4.02
CA LEU A 4 12.36 -2.32 -2.89
C LEU A 4 12.94 -1.89 -1.54
N TYR A 5 14.24 -1.56 -1.53
CA TYR A 5 14.86 -1.04 -0.31
C TYR A 5 14.31 0.34 0.05
N PHE A 6 14.06 1.20 -0.94
CA PHE A 6 13.55 2.55 -0.72
C PHE A 6 12.08 2.55 -0.23
N THR A 7 11.21 1.73 -0.82
CA THR A 7 9.81 1.56 -0.36
C THR A 7 9.76 1.01 1.06
N TYR A 8 10.62 0.04 1.38
CA TYR A 8 10.78 -0.48 2.74
C TYR A 8 11.24 0.59 3.73
N VAL A 9 12.26 1.37 3.38
CA VAL A 9 12.76 2.47 4.23
C VAL A 9 11.67 3.52 4.45
N ILE A 10 10.93 3.92 3.42
CA ILE A 10 9.82 4.86 3.55
C ILE A 10 8.76 4.30 4.49
N TYR A 11 8.34 3.05 4.27
CA TYR A 11 7.32 2.39 5.08
C TYR A 11 7.72 2.39 6.56
N TRP A 12 8.91 1.91 6.92
CA TRP A 12 9.32 1.84 8.32
C TRP A 12 9.61 3.22 8.93
N SER A 13 10.08 4.17 8.12
CA SER A 13 10.20 5.56 8.56
C SER A 13 8.83 6.14 8.89
N ALA A 14 7.80 5.84 8.09
CA ALA A 14 6.43 6.25 8.34
C ALA A 14 5.84 5.57 9.60
N VAL A 15 6.09 4.26 9.79
CA VAL A 15 5.70 3.54 11.03
C VAL A 15 6.32 4.22 12.24
N ILE A 16 7.64 4.39 12.26
CA ILE A 16 8.36 4.98 13.40
C ILE A 16 7.87 6.40 13.65
N THR A 17 7.72 7.21 12.60
CA THR A 17 7.23 8.58 12.71
C THR A 17 5.83 8.61 13.31
N ALA A 18 4.89 7.79 12.79
CA ALA A 18 3.53 7.71 13.30
C ALA A 18 3.50 7.31 14.79
N VAL A 19 4.29 6.31 15.18
CA VAL A 19 4.43 5.89 16.60
C VAL A 19 4.96 7.06 17.45
N LEU A 20 5.98 7.79 16.99
CA LEU A 20 6.51 8.94 17.72
C LEU A 20 5.46 10.05 17.88
N PHE A 21 4.65 10.30 16.85
CA PHE A 21 3.55 11.24 16.90
C PHE A 21 2.49 10.84 17.92
N THR A 22 2.10 9.56 17.96
CA THR A 22 1.20 9.06 19.00
C THR A 22 1.80 9.19 20.40
N LEU A 23 3.07 8.82 20.59
CA LEU A 23 3.76 8.97 21.88
C LEU A 23 3.81 10.43 22.35
N ALA A 24 3.84 11.38 21.41
CA ALA A 24 3.75 12.81 21.69
C ALA A 24 2.31 13.31 21.95
N GLY A 25 1.30 12.44 21.92
CA GLY A 25 -0.12 12.77 22.13
C GLY A 25 -0.86 13.20 20.87
N TYR A 26 -0.26 13.05 19.69
CA TYR A 26 -0.82 13.48 18.40
C TYR A 26 -0.93 12.30 17.43
N PRO A 27 -1.80 11.30 17.67
CA PRO A 27 -1.95 10.16 16.78
C PRO A 27 -2.37 10.62 15.38
N LEU A 28 -1.67 10.17 14.34
CA LEU A 28 -2.02 10.47 12.94
C LEU A 28 -3.35 9.82 12.53
N ILE A 29 -3.65 8.66 13.10
CA ILE A 29 -4.96 8.00 13.03
C ILE A 29 -5.34 7.63 14.46
N PRO A 30 -6.43 8.18 15.02
CA PRO A 30 -6.89 7.80 16.35
C PRO A 30 -7.21 6.30 16.43
N PRO A 31 -6.76 5.57 17.47
CA PRO A 31 -7.00 4.13 17.60
C PRO A 31 -8.48 3.74 17.55
N GLU A 32 -9.37 4.58 18.09
CA GLU A 32 -10.81 4.34 18.08
C GLU A 32 -11.41 4.51 16.68
N GLU A 33 -10.93 5.47 15.90
CA GLU A 33 -11.32 5.64 14.50
C GLU A 33 -10.84 4.46 13.64
N PHE A 34 -9.64 3.94 13.91
CA PHE A 34 -9.14 2.75 13.24
C PHE A 34 -10.02 1.52 13.52
N LYS A 35 -10.35 1.23 14.79
CA LYS A 35 -11.24 0.12 15.15
C LYS A 35 -12.61 0.25 14.50
N LYS A 36 -13.17 1.46 14.54
CA LYS A 36 -14.45 1.76 13.92
C LYS A 36 -14.40 1.50 12.42
N ALA A 37 -13.38 2.01 11.73
CA ALA A 37 -13.19 1.80 10.30
C ALA A 37 -13.09 0.31 9.94
N ILE A 38 -12.32 -0.49 10.68
CA ILE A 38 -12.23 -1.95 10.45
C ILE A 38 -13.59 -2.63 10.60
N ASN A 39 -14.36 -2.29 11.63
CA ASN A 39 -15.69 -2.85 11.84
C ASN A 39 -16.67 -2.45 10.74
N GLU A 40 -16.63 -1.19 10.31
CA GLU A 40 -17.47 -0.68 9.21
C GLU A 40 -17.08 -1.33 7.87
N THR A 41 -15.79 -1.48 7.59
CA THR A 41 -15.30 -2.20 6.40
C THR A 41 -15.76 -3.66 6.44
N ALA A 42 -15.73 -4.34 7.58
CA ALA A 42 -16.20 -5.72 7.67
C ALA A 42 -17.70 -5.88 7.33
N GLN A 43 -18.51 -4.86 7.62
CA GLN A 43 -19.96 -4.82 7.33
C GLN A 43 -20.29 -4.28 5.92
N THR A 44 -19.30 -3.70 5.24
CA THR A 44 -19.48 -3.12 3.91
C THR A 44 -19.68 -4.21 2.84
N PRO A 45 -20.64 -4.06 1.91
CA PRO A 45 -20.82 -4.99 0.80
C PRO A 45 -19.53 -5.22 0.01
N TYR A 46 -19.31 -6.46 -0.44
CA TYR A 46 -18.09 -6.85 -1.15
C TYR A 46 -17.79 -5.94 -2.35
N GLU A 47 -18.80 -5.56 -3.12
CA GLU A 47 -18.65 -4.71 -4.30
C GLU A 47 -18.08 -3.33 -3.96
N GLN A 48 -18.45 -2.78 -2.80
CA GLN A 48 -17.95 -1.49 -2.34
C GLN A 48 -16.50 -1.61 -1.84
N ARG A 49 -16.17 -2.68 -1.09
CA ARG A 49 -14.78 -2.97 -0.68
C ARG A 49 -13.88 -3.17 -1.89
N LEU A 50 -14.36 -3.92 -2.87
CA LEU A 50 -13.66 -4.16 -4.12
C LEU A 50 -13.40 -2.85 -4.88
N ALA A 51 -14.42 -2.00 -5.02
CA ALA A 51 -14.27 -0.72 -5.70
C ALA A 51 -13.23 0.19 -5.00
N GLN A 52 -13.24 0.24 -3.67
CA GLN A 52 -12.26 1.01 -2.89
C GLN A 52 -10.83 0.48 -3.10
N THR A 53 -10.61 -0.83 -2.92
CA THR A 53 -9.29 -1.46 -3.08
C THR A 53 -8.79 -1.34 -4.52
N VAL A 54 -9.66 -1.54 -5.51
CA VAL A 54 -9.32 -1.38 -6.92
C VAL A 54 -8.93 0.06 -7.24
N ALA A 55 -9.64 1.06 -6.71
CA ALA A 55 -9.32 2.46 -6.93
C ALA A 55 -7.91 2.80 -6.42
N GLU A 56 -7.57 2.35 -5.20
CA GLU A 56 -6.24 2.53 -4.63
C GLU A 56 -5.15 1.89 -5.49
N PHE A 57 -5.39 0.67 -5.96
CA PHE A 57 -4.41 -0.09 -6.76
C PHE A 57 -4.28 0.49 -8.17
N ALA A 58 -5.38 0.99 -8.74
CA ALA A 58 -5.39 1.69 -10.01
C ALA A 58 -4.61 3.01 -9.97
N LEU A 59 -4.60 3.72 -8.84
CA LEU A 59 -3.76 4.92 -8.67
C LEU A 59 -2.28 4.57 -8.80
N VAL A 60 -1.82 3.47 -8.21
CA VAL A 60 -0.42 3.05 -8.34
C VAL A 60 -0.10 2.61 -9.76
N ALA A 61 -1.01 1.89 -10.42
CA ALA A 61 -0.83 1.53 -11.83
C ALA A 61 -0.73 2.79 -12.71
N ALA A 62 -1.56 3.81 -12.49
CA ALA A 62 -1.59 5.02 -13.31
C ALA A 62 -0.44 6.00 -13.03
N PHE A 63 -0.05 6.16 -11.76
CA PHE A 63 0.92 7.17 -11.34
C PHE A 63 2.30 6.62 -11.01
N SER A 64 2.51 5.30 -11.03
CA SER A 64 3.82 4.65 -10.84
C SER A 64 4.46 5.04 -9.49
N TYR A 65 5.77 5.33 -9.47
CA TYR A 65 6.55 5.57 -8.26
C TYR A 65 5.99 6.65 -7.32
N PRO A 66 5.49 7.82 -7.78
CA PRO A 66 4.79 8.77 -6.92
C PRO A 66 3.69 8.16 -6.05
N ALA A 67 2.78 7.39 -6.65
CA ALA A 67 1.69 6.75 -5.91
C ALA A 67 2.20 5.59 -5.03
N LEU A 68 3.25 4.87 -5.46
CA LEU A 68 3.90 3.85 -4.64
C LEU A 68 4.51 4.43 -3.36
N ILE A 69 5.15 5.61 -3.44
CA ILE A 69 5.70 6.32 -2.28
C ILE A 69 4.57 6.71 -1.32
N TYR A 70 3.48 7.26 -1.85
CA TYR A 70 2.30 7.59 -1.06
C TYR A 70 1.71 6.35 -0.36
N ALA A 71 1.52 5.25 -1.09
CA ALA A 71 1.03 3.99 -0.53
C ALA A 71 1.95 3.44 0.56
N SER A 72 3.28 3.52 0.36
CA SER A 72 4.26 3.09 1.36
C SER A 72 4.13 3.86 2.67
N VAL A 73 3.93 5.19 2.59
CA VAL A 73 3.69 6.02 3.77
C VAL A 73 2.35 5.68 4.42
N ALA A 74 1.28 5.62 3.63
CA ALA A 74 -0.07 5.35 4.13
C ALA A 74 -0.13 4.01 4.87
N TYR A 75 0.42 2.94 4.29
CA TYR A 75 0.47 1.63 4.94
C TYR A 75 1.35 1.63 6.20
N GLY A 76 2.43 2.41 6.23
CA GLY A 76 3.24 2.58 7.44
C GLY A 76 2.45 3.23 8.57
N VAL A 77 1.74 4.31 8.29
CA VAL A 77 0.86 5.00 9.26
C VAL A 77 -0.25 4.07 9.75
N VAL A 78 -0.92 3.37 8.82
CA VAL A 78 -1.97 2.40 9.15
C VAL A 78 -1.43 1.27 10.03
N THR A 79 -0.22 0.79 9.80
CA THR A 79 0.40 -0.26 10.62
C THR A 79 0.65 0.21 12.04
N ALA A 80 1.12 1.45 12.22
CA ALA A 80 1.29 2.03 13.56
C ALA A 80 -0.06 2.14 14.29
N ALA A 81 -1.10 2.66 13.61
CA ALA A 81 -2.44 2.74 14.16
C ALA A 81 -3.01 1.36 14.54
N ALA A 82 -2.76 0.35 13.70
CA ALA A 82 -3.16 -1.02 13.95
C ALA A 82 -2.46 -1.61 15.19
N ALA A 83 -1.19 -1.26 15.43
CA ALA A 83 -0.44 -1.74 16.60
C ALA A 83 -1.03 -1.19 17.90
N GLU A 84 -1.46 0.07 17.90
CA GLU A 84 -2.07 0.72 19.05
C GLU A 84 -3.51 0.25 19.29
N ALA A 85 -4.28 0.11 18.22
CA ALA A 85 -5.69 -0.25 18.29
C ALA A 85 -5.90 -1.75 18.59
N MET A 86 -5.17 -2.62 17.90
CA MET A 86 -5.43 -4.07 17.85
C MET A 86 -4.28 -4.90 18.43
N GLY A 87 -3.18 -4.25 18.82
CA GLY A 87 -1.99 -4.89 19.38
C GLY A 87 -0.94 -5.27 18.33
N LEU A 88 0.28 -5.55 18.82
CA LEU A 88 1.45 -5.80 17.97
C LEU A 88 1.28 -7.02 17.05
N GLY A 89 0.61 -8.09 17.52
CA GLY A 89 0.41 -9.30 16.72
C GLY A 89 -0.38 -9.04 15.44
N TYR A 90 -1.47 -8.25 15.54
CA TYR A 90 -2.26 -7.85 14.39
C TYR A 90 -1.44 -6.95 13.45
N ALA A 91 -0.72 -5.97 14.00
CA ALA A 91 0.12 -5.07 13.21
C ALA A 91 1.22 -5.79 12.44
N MET A 92 1.84 -6.83 13.01
CA MET A 92 2.85 -7.64 12.31
C MET A 92 2.27 -8.40 11.12
N ILE A 93 1.05 -8.92 11.26
CA ILE A 93 0.34 -9.58 10.15
C ILE A 93 0.00 -8.55 9.07
N SER A 94 -0.58 -7.41 9.44
CA SER A 94 -0.89 -6.31 8.52
C SER A 94 0.37 -5.83 7.79
N ALA A 95 1.48 -5.66 8.50
CA ALA A 95 2.76 -5.29 7.91
C ALA A 95 3.22 -6.31 6.87
N ALA A 96 3.17 -7.61 7.18
CA ALA A 96 3.55 -8.65 6.23
C ALA A 96 2.70 -8.60 4.95
N VAL A 97 1.38 -8.41 5.08
CA VAL A 97 0.47 -8.24 3.95
C VAL A 97 0.84 -7.00 3.14
N TYR A 98 1.02 -5.83 3.79
CA TYR A 98 1.39 -4.60 3.09
C TYR A 98 2.72 -4.69 2.36
N HIS A 99 3.70 -5.41 2.89
CA HIS A 99 4.97 -5.63 2.18
C HIS A 99 4.79 -6.45 0.91
N LEU A 100 3.94 -7.47 0.93
CA LEU A 100 3.59 -8.24 -0.27
C LEU A 100 2.89 -7.36 -1.31
N VAL A 101 1.94 -6.53 -0.86
CA VAL A 101 1.22 -5.57 -1.72
C VAL A 101 2.19 -4.56 -2.34
N LEU A 102 3.04 -3.93 -1.54
CA LEU A 102 4.02 -2.95 -1.99
C LEU A 102 5.02 -3.55 -2.99
N LEU A 103 5.39 -4.83 -2.82
CA LEU A 103 6.26 -5.53 -3.77
C LEU A 103 5.59 -5.66 -5.15
N ILE A 104 4.31 -6.04 -5.19
CA ILE A 104 3.56 -6.19 -6.44
C ILE A 104 3.32 -4.81 -7.08
N MET A 105 2.96 -3.82 -6.26
CA MET A 105 2.83 -2.41 -6.69
C MET A 105 4.15 -1.86 -7.26
N GLU A 106 5.30 -2.19 -6.68
CA GLU A 106 6.60 -1.78 -7.19
C GLU A 106 6.89 -2.41 -8.55
N GLU A 107 6.65 -3.71 -8.73
CA GLU A 107 6.84 -4.32 -10.03
C GLU A 107 5.92 -3.67 -11.08
N THR A 108 4.65 -3.39 -10.75
CA THR A 108 3.76 -2.63 -11.63
C THR A 108 4.33 -1.24 -11.96
N ALA A 109 4.79 -0.48 -10.95
CA ALA A 109 5.38 0.84 -11.14
C ALA A 109 6.64 0.82 -12.01
N LYS A 110 7.50 -0.19 -11.84
CA LYS A 110 8.73 -0.41 -12.61
C LYS A 110 8.45 -0.71 -14.09
N TRP A 111 7.38 -1.41 -14.39
CA TRP A 111 6.95 -1.67 -15.77
C TRP A 111 6.05 -0.57 -16.33
N HIS A 112 5.72 0.47 -15.57
CA HIS A 112 4.95 1.61 -16.08
C HIS A 112 5.64 2.28 -17.29
N PRO A 113 4.92 2.67 -18.36
CA PRO A 113 5.52 3.23 -19.58
C PRO A 113 6.45 4.44 -19.34
N VAL A 114 6.05 5.34 -18.42
CA VAL A 114 6.86 6.51 -18.06
C VAL A 114 8.14 6.10 -17.34
N ALA A 115 8.06 5.14 -16.40
CA ALA A 115 9.23 4.62 -15.70
C ALA A 115 10.20 3.94 -16.66
N GLN A 116 9.69 3.14 -17.62
CA GLN A 116 10.50 2.50 -18.65
C GLN A 116 11.21 3.52 -19.56
N LYS A 117 10.51 4.59 -19.95
CA LYS A 117 11.06 5.68 -20.76
C LYS A 117 12.16 6.45 -20.01
N LEU A 118 11.93 6.78 -18.75
CA LEU A 118 12.92 7.46 -17.89
C LEU A 118 14.15 6.57 -17.61
N ALA A 119 13.97 5.26 -17.53
CA ALA A 119 15.05 4.29 -17.38
C ALA A 119 15.86 4.07 -18.68
N LYS A 120 15.64 4.87 -19.74
CA LYS A 120 16.29 4.76 -21.05
C LYS A 120 16.19 3.37 -21.69
N ARG A 121 15.10 2.63 -21.43
CA ARG A 121 14.86 1.36 -22.12
C ARG A 121 14.54 1.63 -23.58
N GLY A 122 15.23 0.96 -24.49
CA GLY A 122 15.08 1.18 -25.94
C GLY A 122 13.67 0.90 -26.48
N ARG A 123 12.92 -0.02 -25.86
CA ARG A 123 11.53 -0.33 -26.20
C ARG A 123 10.69 -0.50 -24.94
N ILE A 124 9.50 0.08 -24.94
CA ILE A 124 8.53 -0.06 -23.85
C ILE A 124 7.89 -1.44 -23.94
N ASP A 125 8.03 -2.26 -22.89
CA ASP A 125 7.36 -3.55 -22.78
C ASP A 125 5.97 -3.36 -22.15
N LEU A 126 4.98 -3.11 -23.01
CA LEU A 126 3.58 -2.98 -22.59
C LEU A 126 2.97 -4.30 -22.12
N ARG A 127 3.44 -5.44 -22.66
CA ARG A 127 2.93 -6.75 -22.28
C ARG A 127 3.21 -7.01 -20.80
N ARG A 128 4.44 -6.78 -20.36
CA ARG A 128 4.79 -6.94 -18.93
C ARG A 128 4.03 -5.98 -18.04
N TYR A 129 3.89 -4.72 -18.46
CA TYR A 129 3.09 -3.74 -17.72
C TYR A 129 1.66 -4.24 -17.51
N LEU A 130 0.97 -4.67 -18.58
CA LEU A 130 -0.40 -5.15 -18.50
C LEU A 130 -0.54 -6.40 -17.64
N LEU A 131 0.42 -7.34 -17.69
CA LEU A 131 0.41 -8.53 -16.83
C LEU A 131 0.55 -8.19 -15.35
N TRP A 132 1.44 -7.26 -15.00
CA TRP A 132 1.60 -6.80 -13.61
C TRP A 132 0.39 -6.00 -13.14
N THR A 133 -0.19 -5.15 -13.97
CA THR A 133 -1.44 -4.45 -13.66
C THR A 133 -2.59 -5.43 -13.45
N ALA A 134 -2.72 -6.47 -14.27
CA ALA A 134 -3.74 -7.50 -14.09
C ALA A 134 -3.54 -8.25 -12.76
N LEU A 135 -2.31 -8.65 -12.45
CA LEU A 135 -1.98 -9.29 -11.16
C LEU A 135 -2.29 -8.38 -9.98
N LEU A 136 -1.95 -7.09 -10.08
CA LEU A 136 -2.26 -6.10 -9.06
C LEU A 136 -3.77 -6.01 -8.82
N LEU A 137 -4.59 -5.94 -9.87
CA LEU A 137 -6.04 -5.94 -9.75
C LEU A 137 -6.61 -7.27 -9.21
N SER A 138 -6.03 -8.41 -9.57
CA SER A 138 -6.40 -9.70 -8.97
C SER A 138 -6.10 -9.73 -7.47
N LEU A 139 -4.98 -9.16 -7.03
CA LEU A 139 -4.65 -9.03 -5.61
C LEU A 139 -5.66 -8.13 -4.88
N ALA A 140 -6.10 -7.03 -5.50
CA ALA A 140 -7.16 -6.18 -4.94
C ALA A 140 -8.45 -6.98 -4.68
N GLY A 141 -8.81 -7.88 -5.60
CA GLY A 141 -9.93 -8.81 -5.42
C GLY A 141 -9.76 -9.71 -4.20
N VAL A 142 -8.59 -10.33 -4.05
CA VAL A 142 -8.28 -11.19 -2.90
C VAL A 142 -8.34 -10.42 -1.57
N LEU A 143 -7.81 -9.19 -1.53
CA LEU A 143 -7.80 -8.37 -0.32
C LEU A 143 -9.17 -7.77 0.04
N SER A 144 -10.13 -7.80 -0.89
CA SER A 144 -11.49 -7.30 -0.66
C SER A 144 -12.44 -8.36 -0.08
N LEU A 145 -11.99 -9.62 0.01
CA LEU A 145 -12.69 -10.73 0.66
C LEU A 145 -12.57 -10.63 2.18
#